data_AF-A0A7V7WM64-F1
#
_entry.id   AF-A0A7V7WM64-F1
#
_cell.length_a   1.000
_cell.length_b   1.000
_cell.length_c   1.000
_cell.angle_alpha   90.00
_cell.angle_beta   90.00
_cell.angle_gamma   90.00
#
_symmetry.space_group_name_H-M   'P 1'
#
loop_
_entity.id
_entity.type
_entity.pdbx_description
1 polymer ?
#
loop_
_entity_poly.entity_id
_entity_poly.type
_entity_poly.pdbx_seq_one_letter_code
_entity_poly.pdbx_strand_id
1 'polypeptide(L)'
;MITLRSPRKTLPSSMSCLAFLRLAPIAWARNWSRRISCCSGLTLKLSMAEGMARMPRRRKSLKLLFVADPLAGFHPERETTLFLMHEAQRRGHQVFATTPERLSSRGREPEAFTERLKILGIGKRPWHRVLEGKRRELRTFDAILLRKDPPFDQNYLHHLYLLELLSEQVYMMNHPRGVLEANEKLLPLHFPDLIPPTLVSAEFATLSEFIRAQPEGAVIKPINSSGGRGIFYLRNTRTENFKVVLETATDDFRRHVIAQRFLPEIRKGDKRVML
;
A
#
# COMPACT_ATOMS: atom_id res chain seq x y z
N MET A 1 -40.51 57.19 -11.72
CA MET A 1 -41.16 57.68 -12.96
C MET A 1 -40.07 58.14 -13.91
N ILE A 2 -40.04 57.95 -15.21
CA ILE A 2 -40.86 57.29 -16.24
C ILE A 2 -39.90 57.23 -17.45
N THR A 3 -39.82 56.07 -18.10
CA THR A 3 -39.39 55.77 -19.50
C THR A 3 -38.28 56.59 -20.19
N LEU A 4 -37.41 55.92 -20.97
CA LEU A 4 -37.36 56.07 -22.44
C LEU A 4 -36.38 55.08 -23.11
N ARG A 5 -36.92 54.43 -24.16
CA ARG A 5 -36.32 54.01 -25.44
C ARG A 5 -35.38 52.79 -25.54
N SER A 6 -35.93 51.79 -26.26
CA SER A 6 -35.21 50.83 -27.11
C SER A 6 -34.64 51.52 -28.38
N PRO A 7 -33.58 50.96 -29.01
CA PRO A 7 -33.85 50.14 -30.20
C PRO A 7 -33.01 48.85 -30.29
N ARG A 8 -33.59 47.87 -31.00
CA ARG A 8 -33.01 46.59 -31.42
C ARG A 8 -31.75 46.78 -32.27
N LYS A 9 -30.77 45.86 -32.17
CA LYS A 9 -30.51 44.81 -33.19
C LYS A 9 -29.24 43.98 -32.91
N THR A 10 -29.41 42.67 -33.07
CA THR A 10 -28.48 41.66 -33.63
C THR A 10 -27.19 41.29 -32.90
N LEU A 11 -27.17 40.03 -32.42
CA LEU A 11 -26.00 39.18 -32.13
C LEU A 11 -25.12 39.02 -33.39
N PRO A 12 -23.80 38.75 -33.22
CA PRO A 12 -23.37 37.36 -33.25
C PRO A 12 -22.35 36.97 -32.16
N SER A 13 -22.48 35.70 -31.81
CA SER A 13 -21.56 34.79 -31.14
C SER A 13 -20.07 35.04 -31.36
N SER A 14 -19.31 35.22 -30.28
CA SER A 14 -18.18 34.34 -29.91
C SER A 14 -17.42 34.89 -28.70
N MET A 15 -16.95 33.95 -27.88
CA MET A 15 -15.87 34.05 -26.88
C MET A 15 -16.10 34.73 -25.53
N SER A 16 -15.61 33.97 -24.54
CA SER A 16 -15.13 34.35 -23.21
C SER A 16 -16.16 34.55 -22.10
N CYS A 17 -16.30 33.52 -21.26
CA CYS A 17 -16.01 33.71 -19.84
C CYS A 17 -15.52 32.40 -19.23
N LEU A 18 -14.29 32.44 -18.70
CA LEU A 18 -13.79 31.49 -17.74
C LEU A 18 -14.76 31.43 -16.54
N ALA A 19 -15.02 30.23 -15.99
CA ALA A 19 -14.37 29.79 -14.75
C ALA A 19 -15.05 28.53 -14.17
N PHE A 20 -14.21 27.71 -13.50
CA PHE A 20 -14.53 26.67 -12.52
C PHE A 20 -15.33 25.43 -12.94
N LEU A 21 -14.60 24.34 -13.24
CA LEU A 21 -14.72 23.01 -12.62
C LEU A 21 -13.80 22.02 -13.36
N ARG A 22 -12.56 21.85 -12.87
CA ARG A 22 -11.71 20.71 -13.23
C ARG A 22 -11.88 19.63 -12.16
N LEU A 23 -12.81 18.70 -12.38
CA LEU A 23 -12.71 17.34 -11.86
C LEU A 23 -11.97 16.54 -12.94
N ALA A 24 -10.75 16.11 -12.65
CA ALA A 24 -9.96 15.27 -13.53
C ALA A 24 -10.47 13.82 -13.46
N PRO A 25 -10.90 13.21 -14.57
CA PRO A 25 -11.06 11.76 -14.64
C PRO A 25 -9.71 11.10 -14.87
N ILE A 26 -9.53 10.00 -14.17
CA ILE A 26 -8.50 8.96 -14.27
C ILE A 26 -7.99 8.77 -15.71
N ALA A 27 -6.73 9.16 -15.94
CA ALA A 27 -6.00 8.89 -17.18
C ALA A 27 -4.89 7.87 -16.91
N TRP A 28 -5.25 6.58 -16.83
CA TRP A 28 -4.29 5.47 -16.82
C TRP A 28 -4.73 4.38 -17.78
N ALA A 29 -4.92 4.74 -19.06
CA ALA A 29 -5.03 3.82 -20.18
C ALA A 29 -5.05 4.63 -21.49
N ARG A 30 -3.89 5.10 -21.96
CA ARG A 30 -3.64 5.53 -23.36
C ARG A 30 -2.23 6.08 -23.50
N ASN A 31 -1.27 5.19 -23.38
CA ASN A 31 0.00 5.38 -24.07
C ASN A 31 0.41 3.99 -24.51
N TRP A 32 -0.02 3.62 -25.70
CA TRP A 32 0.46 2.56 -26.59
C TRP A 32 -0.59 2.39 -27.68
N SER A 33 -0.56 3.29 -28.67
CA SER A 33 -0.88 2.98 -30.07
C SER A 33 -0.83 4.27 -30.90
N ARG A 34 -0.32 4.11 -32.13
CA ARG A 34 -0.40 5.04 -33.27
C ARG A 34 0.70 6.10 -33.38
N ARG A 35 1.87 5.64 -33.82
CA ARG A 35 2.63 6.30 -34.89
C ARG A 35 2.78 5.33 -36.05
N ILE A 36 1.87 5.38 -37.01
CA ILE A 36 2.14 4.95 -38.38
C ILE A 36 1.44 5.96 -39.28
N SER A 37 2.26 6.75 -39.96
CA SER A 37 1.87 7.61 -41.06
C SER A 37 2.71 7.19 -42.27
N CYS A 38 2.01 7.07 -43.38
CA CYS A 38 2.44 7.04 -44.77
C CYS A 38 2.79 5.71 -45.45
N CYS A 39 2.15 5.63 -46.62
CA CYS A 39 2.72 5.27 -47.92
C CYS A 39 2.48 3.82 -48.38
N SER A 40 1.49 3.72 -49.28
CA SER A 40 1.46 2.99 -50.56
C SER A 40 2.14 1.62 -50.64
N GLY A 41 1.36 0.66 -51.12
CA GLY A 41 1.67 -0.76 -51.11
C GLY A 41 2.95 -1.18 -51.81
N LEU A 42 3.47 -2.30 -51.32
CA LEU A 42 4.19 -3.29 -52.12
C LEU A 42 4.11 -4.62 -51.37
N THR A 43 3.50 -5.61 -52.01
CA THR A 43 3.42 -7.00 -51.55
C THR A 43 4.82 -7.60 -51.54
N LEU A 44 5.29 -8.11 -50.40
CA LEU A 44 6.52 -8.90 -50.35
C LEU A 44 6.35 -10.14 -49.47
N LYS A 45 6.68 -11.25 -50.12
CA LYS A 45 6.49 -12.66 -49.77
C LYS A 45 7.05 -13.01 -48.39
N LEU A 46 6.34 -13.88 -47.67
CA LEU A 46 6.90 -14.64 -46.56
C LEU A 46 8.08 -15.48 -47.07
N SER A 47 9.26 -15.21 -46.51
CA SER A 47 10.41 -16.11 -46.56
C SER A 47 10.70 -16.56 -45.14
N MET A 48 10.51 -17.87 -44.91
CA MET A 48 11.04 -18.56 -43.73
C MET A 48 12.56 -18.57 -43.82
N ALA A 49 13.23 -17.84 -42.92
CA ALA A 49 14.62 -18.08 -42.58
C ALA A 49 14.93 -17.54 -41.18
N GLU A 50 15.46 -18.45 -40.36
CA GLU A 50 16.42 -18.24 -39.29
C GLU A 50 15.92 -17.61 -37.97
N GLY A 51 15.76 -18.51 -37.00
CA GLY A 51 15.67 -18.17 -35.58
C GLY A 51 16.89 -17.40 -35.11
N MET A 52 16.73 -16.09 -34.95
CA MET A 52 17.52 -15.31 -34.00
C MET A 52 17.13 -15.78 -32.60
N ALA A 53 17.95 -16.67 -32.03
CA ALA A 53 18.00 -16.87 -30.59
C ALA A 53 18.05 -15.48 -29.93
N ARG A 54 17.00 -15.13 -29.17
CA ARG A 54 16.99 -13.91 -28.35
C ARG A 54 18.17 -14.02 -27.39
N MET A 55 19.29 -13.39 -27.75
CA MET A 55 20.42 -13.15 -26.86
C MET A 55 19.86 -12.65 -25.53
N PRO A 56 20.18 -13.31 -24.39
CA PRO A 56 19.62 -12.90 -23.11
C PRO A 56 20.04 -11.45 -22.87
N ARG A 57 19.07 -10.53 -22.83
CA ARG A 57 19.31 -9.14 -22.44
C ARG A 57 20.02 -9.19 -21.10
N ARG A 58 21.29 -8.77 -21.07
CA ARG A 58 22.12 -8.71 -19.86
C ARG A 58 21.36 -7.85 -18.84
N ARG A 59 20.66 -8.49 -17.90
CA ARG A 59 19.82 -7.79 -16.94
C ARG A 59 20.72 -6.88 -16.10
N LYS A 60 20.44 -5.57 -16.13
CA LYS A 60 21.13 -4.57 -15.30
C LYS A 60 21.08 -5.02 -13.83
N SER A 61 22.22 -4.98 -13.14
CA SER A 61 22.25 -5.17 -11.69
C SER A 61 21.59 -3.96 -11.03
N LEU A 62 20.49 -4.18 -10.30
CA LEU A 62 19.74 -3.15 -9.59
C LEU A 62 20.25 -2.99 -8.16
N LYS A 63 20.11 -1.78 -7.60
CA LYS A 63 20.28 -1.50 -6.18
C LYS A 63 18.90 -1.44 -5.52
N LEU A 64 18.61 -2.44 -4.68
CA LEU A 64 17.35 -2.57 -3.98
C LEU A 64 17.55 -2.21 -2.51
N LEU A 65 16.82 -1.21 -2.03
CA LEU A 65 16.80 -0.86 -0.61
C LEU A 65 15.57 -1.48 0.06
N PHE A 66 15.78 -2.19 1.17
CA PHE A 66 14.73 -2.68 2.03
C PHE A 66 14.64 -1.77 3.26
N VAL A 67 13.49 -1.12 3.42
CA VAL A 67 13.14 -0.36 4.63
C VAL A 67 12.35 -1.30 5.52
N ALA A 68 12.98 -1.86 6.55
CA ALA A 68 12.44 -2.97 7.34
C ALA A 68 12.77 -2.83 8.84
N ASP A 69 12.19 -3.71 9.66
CA ASP A 69 12.58 -3.86 11.06
C ASP A 69 14.09 -4.21 11.21
N PRO A 70 14.68 -3.99 12.40
CA PRO A 70 16.09 -4.30 12.63
C PRO A 70 16.44 -5.74 12.26
N LEU A 71 17.49 -5.91 11.44
CA LEU A 71 17.90 -7.21 10.91
C LEU A 71 18.18 -8.24 12.03
N ALA A 72 18.67 -7.79 13.19
CA ALA A 72 18.92 -8.67 14.34
C ALA A 72 17.66 -9.42 14.81
N GLY A 73 16.47 -8.87 14.60
CA GLY A 73 15.19 -9.48 14.97
C GLY A 73 14.65 -10.52 13.98
N PHE A 74 15.27 -10.67 12.80
CA PHE A 74 14.74 -11.56 11.76
C PHE A 74 14.87 -13.03 12.16
N HIS A 75 13.78 -13.79 11.96
CA HIS A 75 13.78 -15.25 12.10
C HIS A 75 14.12 -15.91 10.75
N PRO A 76 15.35 -16.42 10.53
CA PRO A 76 15.83 -16.74 9.18
C PRO A 76 15.06 -17.84 8.45
N GLU A 77 14.28 -18.64 9.17
CA GLU A 77 13.48 -19.75 8.64
C GLU A 77 12.11 -19.30 8.08
N ARG A 78 11.63 -18.13 8.48
CA ARG A 78 10.24 -17.69 8.23
C ARG A 78 10.12 -16.23 7.79
N GLU A 79 11.24 -15.52 7.74
CA GLU A 79 11.27 -14.12 7.34
C GLU A 79 11.15 -13.97 5.82
N THR A 80 9.98 -13.53 5.36
CA THR A 80 9.72 -13.34 3.93
C THR A 80 10.61 -12.24 3.35
N THR A 81 10.95 -11.22 4.14
CA THR A 81 11.87 -10.14 3.72
C THR A 81 13.26 -10.70 3.39
N LEU A 82 13.75 -11.66 4.17
CA LEU A 82 15.01 -12.38 3.90
C LEU A 82 14.91 -13.20 2.61
N PHE A 83 13.78 -13.86 2.36
CA PHE A 83 13.60 -14.64 1.12
C PHE A 83 13.69 -13.75 -0.12
N LEU A 84 13.08 -12.55 -0.06
CA LEU A 84 13.17 -11.55 -1.13
C LEU A 84 14.61 -11.04 -1.31
N MET A 85 15.31 -10.73 -0.22
CA MET A 85 16.73 -10.31 -0.27
C MET A 85 17.62 -11.40 -0.89
N HIS A 86 17.44 -12.65 -0.48
CA HIS A 86 18.19 -13.79 -0.98
C HIS A 86 17.96 -13.98 -2.48
N GLU A 87 16.71 -13.96 -2.93
CA GLU A 87 16.34 -14.09 -4.34
C GLU A 87 16.87 -12.92 -5.19
N ALA A 88 16.83 -11.69 -4.66
CA ALA A 88 17.42 -10.53 -5.32
C ALA A 88 18.92 -10.72 -5.57
N GLN A 89 19.68 -11.20 -4.57
CA GLN A 89 21.10 -11.49 -4.76
C GLN A 89 21.34 -12.65 -5.71
N ARG A 90 20.50 -13.70 -5.68
CA ARG A 90 20.57 -14.81 -6.64
C ARG A 90 20.40 -14.34 -8.09
N ARG A 91 19.60 -13.28 -8.32
CA ARG A 91 19.42 -12.62 -9.62
C ARG A 91 20.51 -11.60 -9.98
N GLY A 92 21.55 -11.45 -9.14
CA GLY A 92 22.67 -10.54 -9.38
C GLY A 92 22.39 -9.08 -8.99
N HIS A 93 21.36 -8.81 -8.19
CA HIS A 93 21.08 -7.47 -7.67
C HIS A 93 21.84 -7.20 -6.37
N GLN A 94 22.05 -5.92 -6.07
CA GLN A 94 22.63 -5.45 -4.82
C GLN A 94 21.51 -5.20 -3.82
N VAL A 95 21.68 -5.73 -2.61
CA VAL A 95 20.71 -5.60 -1.51
C VAL A 95 21.27 -4.65 -0.47
N PHE A 96 20.45 -3.69 -0.10
CA PHE A 96 20.70 -2.73 0.96
C PHE A 96 19.55 -2.80 1.96
N ALA A 97 19.85 -2.54 3.22
CA ALA A 97 18.83 -2.43 4.26
C ALA A 97 19.00 -1.13 5.06
N THR A 98 17.88 -0.63 5.56
CA THR A 98 17.82 0.43 6.57
C THR A 98 16.58 0.23 7.41
N THR A 99 16.56 0.83 8.61
CA THR A 99 15.34 0.91 9.41
C THR A 99 14.65 2.25 9.16
N PRO A 100 13.33 2.36 9.37
CA PRO A 100 12.63 3.62 9.15
C PRO A 100 13.18 4.79 9.98
N GLU A 101 13.66 4.53 11.20
CA GLU A 101 14.23 5.54 12.10
C GLU A 101 15.55 6.14 11.58
N ARG A 102 16.19 5.47 10.61
CA ARG A 102 17.42 5.93 9.95
C ARG A 102 17.12 6.74 8.69
N LEU A 103 15.85 6.90 8.31
CA LEU A 103 15.43 7.82 7.25
C LEU A 103 15.54 9.27 7.76
N SER A 104 15.93 10.17 6.88
CA SER A 104 16.05 11.60 7.17
C SER A 104 15.88 12.39 5.88
N SER A 105 15.59 13.68 5.98
CA SER A 105 15.57 14.56 4.81
C SER A 105 16.16 15.91 5.17
N ARG A 106 16.96 16.47 4.25
CA ARG A 106 17.39 17.88 4.29
C ARG A 106 16.62 18.62 3.21
N GLY A 107 15.55 19.33 3.58
CA GLY A 107 14.60 19.86 2.61
C GLY A 107 13.89 18.72 1.85
N ARG A 108 13.93 18.74 0.51
CA ARG A 108 13.31 17.72 -0.37
C ARG A 108 14.27 16.63 -0.83
N GLU A 109 15.33 16.39 -0.07
CA GLU A 109 16.38 15.43 -0.38
C GLU A 109 16.41 14.30 0.68
N PRO A 110 15.57 13.25 0.53
CA PRO A 110 15.57 12.13 1.46
C PRO A 110 16.83 11.28 1.34
N GLU A 111 17.40 10.97 2.50
CA GLU A 111 18.60 10.16 2.67
C GLU A 111 18.44 9.20 3.85
N ALA A 112 19.24 8.14 3.86
CA ALA A 112 19.27 7.21 4.98
C ALA A 112 20.68 6.67 5.22
N PHE A 113 20.96 6.27 6.47
CA PHE A 113 22.08 5.37 6.71
C PHE A 113 21.69 3.96 6.26
N THR A 114 22.43 3.41 5.29
CA THR A 114 22.13 2.14 4.65
C THR A 114 23.28 1.17 4.78
N GLU A 115 22.96 -0.11 4.92
CA GLU A 115 23.90 -1.21 5.00
C GLU A 115 23.79 -2.08 3.76
N ARG A 116 24.87 -2.22 2.99
CA ARG A 116 24.95 -3.16 1.89
C ARG A 116 25.17 -4.56 2.45
N LEU A 117 24.30 -5.50 2.09
CA LEU A 117 24.31 -6.84 2.66
C LEU A 117 24.88 -7.88 1.70
N LYS A 118 25.52 -8.90 2.27
CA LYS A 118 25.70 -10.22 1.66
C LYS A 118 24.87 -11.23 2.45
N ILE A 119 23.88 -11.83 1.81
CA ILE A 119 23.08 -12.91 2.37
C ILE A 119 23.90 -14.22 2.28
N LEU A 120 24.01 -14.93 3.40
CA LEU A 120 24.80 -16.15 3.57
C LEU A 120 23.95 -17.43 3.40
N GLY A 121 22.64 -17.30 3.62
CA GLY A 121 21.65 -18.34 3.36
C GLY A 121 20.39 -18.20 4.21
N ILE A 122 19.30 -18.76 3.72
CA ILE A 122 18.03 -18.90 4.45
C ILE A 122 18.21 -19.94 5.57
N GLY A 123 17.62 -19.68 6.75
CA GLY A 123 17.72 -20.58 7.91
C GLY A 123 19.08 -20.59 8.64
N LYS A 124 20.10 -19.87 8.14
CA LYS A 124 21.45 -19.88 8.74
C LYS A 124 21.61 -18.87 9.88
N ARG A 125 22.62 -19.08 10.74
CA ARG A 125 23.10 -18.09 11.71
C ARG A 125 24.65 -18.04 11.66
N PRO A 126 25.27 -16.90 11.30
CA PRO A 126 24.64 -15.68 10.79
C PRO A 126 24.01 -15.91 9.41
N TRP A 127 22.90 -15.21 9.13
CA TRP A 127 22.24 -15.26 7.82
C TRP A 127 22.70 -14.15 6.86
N HIS A 128 23.40 -13.13 7.35
CA HIS A 128 23.99 -12.06 6.54
C HIS A 128 25.36 -11.59 7.05
N ARG A 129 26.05 -10.84 6.20
CA ARG A 129 27.23 -10.02 6.52
C ARG A 129 27.01 -8.60 6.00
N VAL A 130 27.32 -7.59 6.80
CA VAL A 130 27.38 -6.19 6.34
C VAL A 130 28.69 -5.99 5.58
N LEU A 131 28.60 -5.47 4.35
CA LEU A 131 29.77 -5.19 3.49
C LEU A 131 30.21 -3.74 3.59
N GLU A 132 29.27 -2.82 3.73
CA GLU A 132 29.50 -1.38 3.76
C GLU A 132 28.31 -0.72 4.45
N GLY A 133 28.56 0.24 5.35
CA GLY A 133 27.54 1.09 5.95
C GLY A 133 27.82 2.55 5.65
N LYS A 134 26.90 3.26 5.01
CA LYS A 134 27.02 4.72 4.82
C LYS A 134 25.69 5.42 4.61
N ARG A 135 25.70 6.73 4.78
CA ARG A 135 24.60 7.62 4.40
C ARG A 135 24.51 7.74 2.88
N ARG A 136 23.30 7.57 2.32
CA ARG A 136 23.03 7.61 0.89
C ARG A 136 21.74 8.37 0.63
N GLU A 137 21.74 9.15 -0.44
CA GLU A 137 20.52 9.68 -1.02
C GLU A 137 19.65 8.54 -1.54
N LEU A 138 18.37 8.56 -1.19
CA LEU A 138 17.43 7.48 -1.54
C LEU A 138 17.15 7.42 -3.04
N ARG A 139 17.28 8.53 -3.77
CA ARG A 139 17.20 8.60 -5.24
C ARG A 139 18.26 7.79 -5.98
N THR A 140 19.30 7.32 -5.28
CA THR A 140 20.37 6.51 -5.89
C THR A 140 20.04 5.02 -5.99
N PHE A 141 18.92 4.58 -5.40
CA PHE A 141 18.41 3.21 -5.50
C PHE A 141 17.48 3.07 -6.71
N ASP A 142 17.52 1.90 -7.37
CA ASP A 142 16.60 1.62 -8.48
C ASP A 142 15.19 1.27 -7.94
N ALA A 143 15.09 0.72 -6.73
CA ALA A 143 13.82 0.47 -6.05
C ALA A 143 13.94 0.44 -4.52
N ILE A 144 12.84 0.77 -3.83
CA ILE A 144 12.70 0.70 -2.38
C ILE A 144 11.54 -0.24 -2.02
N LEU A 145 11.80 -1.22 -1.16
CA LEU A 145 10.80 -2.17 -0.67
C LEU A 145 10.45 -1.81 0.77
N LEU A 146 9.18 -1.49 1.00
CA LEU A 146 8.61 -1.19 2.32
C LEU A 146 8.22 -2.49 2.99
N ARG A 147 9.00 -2.85 4.01
CA ARG A 147 8.94 -4.15 4.71
C ARG A 147 8.94 -3.98 6.22
N LYS A 148 8.58 -2.78 6.71
CA LYS A 148 8.34 -2.52 8.12
C LYS A 148 7.03 -3.18 8.52
N ASP A 149 7.07 -4.00 9.56
CA ASP A 149 5.87 -4.63 10.12
C ASP A 149 4.96 -3.60 10.80
N PRO A 150 3.64 -3.86 10.86
CA PRO A 150 2.71 -3.07 11.67
C PRO A 150 3.13 -3.05 13.17
N PRO A 151 2.60 -2.12 13.99
CA PRO A 151 1.40 -1.33 13.77
C PRO A 151 1.59 -0.14 12.82
N PHE A 152 0.48 0.31 12.22
CA PHE A 152 0.43 1.59 11.54
C PHE A 152 0.20 2.68 12.59
N ASP A 153 1.30 3.24 13.10
CA ASP A 153 1.31 4.31 14.10
C ASP A 153 1.77 5.66 13.49
N GLN A 154 1.89 6.69 14.33
CA GLN A 154 2.35 8.00 13.88
C GLN A 154 3.77 7.95 13.29
N ASN A 155 4.65 7.08 13.79
CA ASN A 155 6.00 6.96 13.25
C ASN A 155 5.96 6.33 11.85
N TYR A 156 5.17 5.26 11.65
CA TYR A 156 4.94 4.66 10.34
C TYR A 156 4.45 5.73 9.35
N LEU A 157 3.47 6.54 9.76
CA LEU A 157 2.93 7.65 8.96
C LEU A 157 4.02 8.66 8.56
N HIS A 158 4.84 9.11 9.50
CA HIS A 158 5.94 10.05 9.22
C HIS A 158 6.95 9.49 8.22
N HIS A 159 7.31 8.21 8.35
CA HIS A 159 8.23 7.56 7.41
C HIS A 159 7.64 7.49 5.99
N LEU A 160 6.34 7.23 5.86
CA LEU A 160 5.67 7.24 4.55
C LEU A 160 5.67 8.63 3.91
N TYR A 161 5.44 9.70 4.68
CA TYR A 161 5.53 11.06 4.16
C TYR A 161 6.93 11.44 3.68
N LEU A 162 7.98 10.98 4.38
CA LEU A 162 9.36 11.17 3.91
C LEU A 162 9.63 10.44 2.60
N LEU A 163 9.12 9.21 2.45
CA LEU A 163 9.30 8.41 1.24
C LEU A 163 8.48 8.94 0.05
N GLU A 164 7.28 9.49 0.29
CA GLU A 164 6.44 10.10 -0.74
C GLU A 164 7.12 11.28 -1.44
N LEU A 165 8.14 11.91 -0.85
CA LEU A 165 8.95 12.93 -1.52
C LEU A 165 9.68 12.42 -2.77
N LEU A 166 9.81 11.10 -2.92
CA LEU A 166 10.52 10.43 -4.01
C LEU A 166 9.63 9.51 -4.87
N SER A 167 8.30 9.51 -4.65
CA SER A 167 7.37 8.58 -5.32
C SER A 167 7.45 8.61 -6.85
N GLU A 168 7.69 9.80 -7.43
CA GLU A 168 7.84 9.99 -8.88
C GLU A 168 9.25 9.68 -9.41
N GLN A 169 10.24 9.50 -8.52
CA GLN A 169 11.67 9.35 -8.88
C GLN A 169 12.19 7.94 -8.67
N VAL A 170 11.64 7.21 -7.70
CA VAL A 170 12.10 5.88 -7.32
C VAL A 170 10.91 4.94 -7.23
N TYR A 171 11.04 3.76 -7.86
CA TYR A 171 10.01 2.75 -7.75
C TYR A 171 9.92 2.21 -6.32
N MET A 172 8.73 2.25 -5.73
CA MET A 172 8.50 1.78 -4.36
C MET A 172 7.49 0.64 -4.31
N MET A 173 7.78 -0.37 -3.50
CA MET A 173 6.94 -1.56 -3.30
C MET A 173 6.69 -1.78 -1.80
N ASN A 174 5.53 -1.47 -1.25
CA ASN A 174 4.40 -0.80 -1.90
C ASN A 174 4.65 0.71 -2.06
N HIS A 175 3.85 1.36 -2.91
CA HIS A 175 3.87 2.82 -3.04
C HIS A 175 3.42 3.48 -1.73
N PRO A 176 4.11 4.51 -1.20
CA PRO A 176 3.75 5.12 0.09
C PRO A 176 2.29 5.59 0.16
N ARG A 177 1.83 6.36 -0.83
CA ARG A 177 0.40 6.71 -0.96
C ARG A 177 -0.55 5.51 -0.93
N GLY A 178 -0.22 4.43 -1.63
CA GLY A 178 -1.06 3.22 -1.61
C GLY A 178 -1.17 2.62 -0.21
N VAL A 179 -0.10 2.66 0.59
CA VAL A 179 -0.14 2.22 1.99
C VAL A 179 -1.00 3.15 2.85
N LEU A 180 -0.98 4.46 2.59
CA LEU A 180 -1.82 5.45 3.30
C LEU A 180 -3.31 5.27 2.99
N GLU A 181 -3.64 5.02 1.73
CA GLU A 181 -5.03 4.90 1.26
C GLU A 181 -5.64 3.54 1.58
N ALA A 182 -4.83 2.48 1.64
CA ALA A 182 -5.28 1.10 1.79
C ALA A 182 -5.07 0.55 3.21
N ASN A 183 -5.74 1.15 4.20
CA ASN A 183 -5.74 0.61 5.57
C ASN A 183 -6.23 -0.85 5.58
N GLU A 184 -5.49 -1.75 6.22
CA GLU A 184 -5.70 -3.19 6.06
C GLU A 184 -7.04 -3.69 6.61
N LYS A 185 -7.68 -2.94 7.51
CA LYS A 185 -8.98 -3.30 8.11
C LYS A 185 -10.15 -2.52 7.53
N LEU A 186 -9.93 -1.30 7.04
CA LEU A 186 -10.96 -0.45 6.45
C LEU A 186 -11.09 -0.63 4.93
N LEU A 187 -10.01 -0.99 4.23
CA LEU A 187 -10.04 -1.26 2.78
C LEU A 187 -11.17 -2.23 2.36
N PRO A 188 -11.46 -3.31 3.12
CA PRO A 188 -12.54 -4.23 2.74
C PRO A 188 -13.93 -3.59 2.69
N LEU A 189 -14.16 -2.43 3.32
CA LEU A 189 -15.44 -1.70 3.25
C LEU A 189 -15.78 -1.23 1.83
N HIS A 190 -14.79 -1.12 0.94
CA HIS A 190 -15.02 -0.85 -0.49
C HIS A 190 -15.58 -2.07 -1.25
N PHE A 191 -15.63 -3.24 -0.62
CA PHE A 191 -16.07 -4.50 -1.21
C PHE A 191 -17.12 -5.20 -0.31
N PRO A 192 -18.29 -4.56 -0.07
CA PRO A 192 -19.28 -5.06 0.88
C PRO A 192 -19.77 -6.48 0.56
N ASP A 193 -19.78 -6.85 -0.72
CA ASP A 193 -20.21 -8.18 -1.18
C ASP A 193 -19.21 -9.30 -0.83
N LEU A 194 -17.98 -8.96 -0.46
CA LEU A 194 -16.89 -9.89 -0.16
C LEU A 194 -16.56 -9.99 1.34
N ILE A 195 -17.30 -9.29 2.20
CA ILE A 195 -17.07 -9.26 3.65
C ILE A 195 -18.32 -9.69 4.42
N PRO A 196 -18.16 -10.21 5.65
CA PRO A 196 -19.32 -10.35 6.55
C PRO A 196 -19.93 -8.98 6.85
N PRO A 197 -21.20 -8.92 7.29
CA PRO A 197 -21.78 -7.72 7.89
C PRO A 197 -20.79 -7.08 8.85
N THR A 198 -20.47 -5.82 8.60
CA THR A 198 -19.38 -5.08 9.24
C THR A 198 -19.87 -3.69 9.63
N LEU A 199 -19.63 -3.30 10.87
CA LEU A 199 -19.84 -1.97 11.40
C LEU A 199 -18.49 -1.38 11.84
N VAL A 200 -18.29 -0.10 11.58
CA VAL A 200 -17.21 0.69 12.19
C VAL A 200 -17.83 1.78 13.04
N SER A 201 -17.58 1.75 14.34
CA SER A 201 -18.12 2.75 15.27
C SER A 201 -17.25 2.82 16.52
N ALA A 202 -17.31 3.95 17.22
CA ALA A 202 -16.83 4.10 18.58
C ALA A 202 -18.00 4.19 19.58
N GLU A 203 -19.24 4.34 19.11
CA GLU A 203 -20.39 4.62 19.97
C GLU A 203 -20.98 3.34 20.55
N PHE A 204 -21.15 3.31 21.88
CA PHE A 204 -21.68 2.15 22.60
C PHE A 204 -23.04 1.70 22.09
N ALA A 205 -23.98 2.62 21.83
CA ALA A 205 -25.33 2.27 21.42
C ALA A 205 -25.35 1.58 20.06
N THR A 206 -24.72 2.17 19.04
CA THR A 206 -24.61 1.57 17.70
C THR A 206 -23.89 0.21 17.75
N LEU A 207 -22.76 0.11 18.48
CA LEU A 207 -22.03 -1.16 18.62
C LEU A 207 -22.92 -2.23 19.28
N SER A 208 -23.61 -1.85 20.35
CA SER A 208 -24.49 -2.77 21.09
C SER A 208 -25.66 -3.26 20.25
N GLU A 209 -26.30 -2.37 19.49
CA GLU A 209 -27.37 -2.71 18.57
C GLU A 209 -26.89 -3.70 17.51
N PHE A 210 -25.78 -3.39 16.82
CA PHE A 210 -25.23 -4.26 15.80
C PHE A 210 -24.88 -5.66 16.32
N ILE A 211 -24.23 -5.74 17.49
CA ILE A 211 -23.82 -7.02 18.08
C ILE A 211 -25.05 -7.86 18.48
N ARG A 212 -26.10 -7.25 19.04
CA ARG A 212 -27.36 -7.94 19.38
C ARG A 212 -28.06 -8.52 18.16
N ALA A 213 -27.91 -7.86 17.01
CA ALA A 213 -28.50 -8.31 15.76
C ALA A 213 -27.75 -9.52 15.14
N GLN A 214 -26.60 -9.96 15.67
CA GLN A 214 -25.82 -11.08 15.12
C GLN A 214 -26.09 -12.40 15.89
N PRO A 215 -26.79 -13.40 15.31
CA PRO A 215 -27.12 -14.65 16.01
C PRO A 215 -25.90 -15.49 16.40
N GLU A 216 -24.87 -15.49 15.55
CA GLU A 216 -23.60 -16.19 15.77
C GLU A 216 -22.61 -15.37 16.61
N GLY A 217 -23.02 -14.18 17.08
CA GLY A 217 -22.15 -13.21 17.72
C GLY A 217 -21.32 -12.38 16.74
N ALA A 218 -20.49 -11.53 17.31
CA ALA A 218 -19.64 -10.60 16.57
C ALA A 218 -18.20 -10.60 17.09
N VAL A 219 -17.27 -10.24 16.21
CA VAL A 219 -15.86 -10.04 16.52
C VAL A 219 -15.56 -8.54 16.49
N ILE A 220 -14.96 -8.04 17.56
CA ILE A 220 -14.50 -6.65 17.70
C ILE A 220 -13.00 -6.59 17.49
N LYS A 221 -12.53 -5.65 16.67
CA LYS A 221 -11.14 -5.48 16.27
C LYS A 221 -10.74 -4.00 16.29
N PRO A 222 -9.68 -3.61 17.02
CA PRO A 222 -9.10 -2.27 16.92
C PRO A 222 -8.50 -2.02 15.53
N ILE A 223 -8.71 -0.82 14.98
CA ILE A 223 -8.29 -0.48 13.61
C ILE A 223 -6.75 -0.51 13.46
N ASN A 224 -6.00 -0.01 14.43
CA ASN A 224 -4.53 0.13 14.30
C ASN A 224 -3.71 -1.02 14.93
N SER A 225 -4.36 -2.08 15.42
CA SER A 225 -3.68 -3.22 16.07
C SER A 225 -3.38 -4.36 15.10
N SER A 226 -2.28 -5.09 15.27
CA SER A 226 -1.93 -6.26 14.45
C SER A 226 -1.70 -7.52 15.30
N GLY A 227 -1.68 -8.69 14.65
CA GLY A 227 -1.28 -9.95 15.30
C GLY A 227 -2.26 -10.50 16.34
N GLY A 228 -3.56 -10.24 16.20
CA GLY A 228 -4.57 -10.77 17.11
C GLY A 228 -4.76 -10.00 18.42
N ARG A 229 -3.92 -8.99 18.70
CA ARG A 229 -4.03 -8.18 19.91
C ARG A 229 -5.31 -7.35 19.89
N GLY A 230 -6.08 -7.44 20.98
CA GLY A 230 -7.33 -6.71 21.15
C GLY A 230 -8.49 -7.23 20.31
N ILE A 231 -8.42 -8.46 19.80
CA ILE A 231 -9.56 -9.09 19.13
C ILE A 231 -10.46 -9.73 20.19
N PHE A 232 -11.72 -9.33 20.23
CA PHE A 232 -12.71 -9.87 21.16
C PHE A 232 -13.83 -10.57 20.39
N TYR A 233 -14.29 -11.72 20.90
CA TYR A 233 -15.48 -12.39 20.39
C TYR A 233 -16.62 -12.26 21.41
N LEU A 234 -17.77 -11.75 20.95
CA LEU A 234 -18.95 -11.48 21.75
C LEU A 234 -20.12 -12.32 21.20
N ARG A 235 -20.43 -13.42 21.88
CA ARG A 235 -21.52 -14.34 21.50
C ARG A 235 -22.91 -13.84 21.90
N ASN A 236 -23.02 -13.12 23.01
CA ASN A 236 -24.26 -12.50 23.47
C ASN A 236 -23.95 -11.24 24.28
N THR A 237 -24.94 -10.36 24.46
CA THR A 237 -24.81 -9.13 25.27
C THR A 237 -25.21 -9.33 26.74
N ARG A 238 -25.33 -10.59 27.20
CA ARG A 238 -25.72 -10.92 28.59
C ARG A 238 -24.52 -11.23 29.48
N THR A 239 -23.32 -11.19 28.95
CA THR A 239 -22.09 -11.28 29.74
C THR A 239 -21.93 -10.00 30.57
N GLU A 240 -21.67 -10.16 31.87
CA GLU A 240 -21.39 -9.06 32.81
C GLU A 240 -20.24 -8.13 32.32
N ASN A 241 -19.39 -8.65 31.42
CA ASN A 241 -18.24 -7.93 30.86
C ASN A 241 -18.49 -7.28 29.49
N PHE A 242 -19.72 -7.29 28.94
CA PHE A 242 -20.00 -6.77 27.59
C PHE A 242 -19.57 -5.30 27.42
N LYS A 243 -19.97 -4.45 28.36
CA LYS A 243 -19.60 -3.01 28.34
C LYS A 243 -18.10 -2.82 28.50
N VAL A 244 -17.49 -3.52 29.45
CA VAL A 244 -16.04 -3.46 29.73
C VAL A 244 -15.20 -3.88 28.52
N VAL A 245 -15.64 -4.89 27.77
CA VAL A 245 -14.97 -5.31 26.54
C VAL A 245 -15.02 -4.19 25.49
N LEU A 246 -16.17 -3.55 25.31
CA LEU A 246 -16.29 -2.44 24.37
C LEU A 246 -15.48 -1.22 24.83
N GLU A 247 -15.53 -0.86 26.11
CA GLU A 247 -14.70 0.21 26.70
C GLU A 247 -13.20 -0.07 26.45
N THR A 248 -12.75 -1.28 26.72
CA THR A 248 -11.35 -1.69 26.48
C THR A 248 -10.97 -1.62 25.00
N ALA A 249 -11.83 -2.14 24.11
CA ALA A 249 -11.53 -2.17 22.68
C ALA A 249 -11.52 -0.78 22.04
N THR A 250 -12.34 0.13 22.56
CA THR A 250 -12.57 1.48 22.02
C THR A 250 -11.79 2.57 22.76
N ASP A 251 -10.97 2.22 23.76
CA ASP A 251 -10.27 3.20 24.62
C ASP A 251 -11.29 4.18 25.24
N ASP A 252 -12.23 3.64 26.01
CA ASP A 252 -13.36 4.36 26.61
C ASP A 252 -14.21 5.12 25.58
N PHE A 253 -14.55 4.45 24.48
CA PHE A 253 -15.37 4.98 23.37
C PHE A 253 -14.74 6.18 22.64
N ARG A 254 -13.42 6.38 22.76
CA ARG A 254 -12.68 7.45 22.07
C ARG A 254 -12.14 7.03 20.72
N ARG A 255 -12.08 5.73 20.43
CA ARG A 255 -11.51 5.15 19.21
C ARG A 255 -12.49 4.23 18.52
N HIS A 256 -12.54 4.37 17.20
CA HIS A 256 -13.31 3.49 16.35
C HIS A 256 -12.74 2.07 16.38
N VAL A 257 -13.64 1.09 16.42
CA VAL A 257 -13.36 -0.33 16.24
C VAL A 257 -14.16 -0.86 15.08
N ILE A 258 -13.73 -2.00 14.55
CA ILE A 258 -14.52 -2.77 13.61
C ILE A 258 -15.26 -3.87 14.37
N ALA A 259 -16.58 -3.93 14.22
CA ALA A 259 -17.42 -5.04 14.63
C ALA A 259 -17.85 -5.83 13.39
N GLN A 260 -17.62 -7.14 13.36
CA GLN A 260 -17.98 -7.99 12.22
C GLN A 260 -18.77 -9.19 12.70
N ARG A 261 -19.78 -9.63 11.93
CA ARG A 261 -20.45 -10.93 12.20
C ARG A 261 -19.41 -12.04 12.31
N PHE A 262 -19.53 -12.87 13.33
CA PHE A 262 -18.65 -14.02 13.51
C PHE A 262 -18.88 -15.06 12.39
N LEU A 263 -17.79 -15.65 11.90
CA LEU A 263 -17.79 -16.67 10.86
C LEU A 263 -17.31 -17.99 11.48
N PRO A 264 -18.21 -18.96 11.78
CA PRO A 264 -17.84 -20.25 12.37
C PRO A 264 -16.83 -21.06 11.53
N GLU A 265 -16.77 -20.80 10.23
CA GLU A 265 -15.87 -21.43 9.27
C GLU A 265 -14.40 -21.17 9.58
N ILE A 266 -14.07 -20.18 10.42
CA ILE A 266 -12.70 -19.93 10.88
C ILE A 266 -12.05 -21.17 11.52
N ARG A 267 -12.85 -22.11 12.04
CA ARG A 267 -12.39 -23.42 12.55
C ARG A 267 -11.73 -24.29 11.48
N LYS A 268 -12.03 -24.04 10.19
CA LYS A 268 -11.40 -24.71 9.04
C LYS A 268 -10.05 -24.06 8.66
N GLY A 269 -9.66 -23.00 9.37
CA GLY A 269 -8.44 -22.24 9.13
C GLY A 269 -8.68 -20.90 8.45
N ASP A 270 -7.82 -19.94 8.76
CA ASP A 270 -7.70 -18.67 8.05
C ASP A 270 -6.76 -18.85 6.86
N LYS A 271 -7.24 -18.50 5.66
CA LYS A 271 -6.50 -18.72 4.40
C LYS A 271 -5.80 -17.45 3.97
N ARG A 272 -4.47 -17.50 3.85
CA ARG A 272 -3.65 -16.41 3.30
C ARG A 272 -3.45 -16.60 1.80
N VAL A 273 -4.00 -15.69 1.00
CA VAL A 273 -3.86 -15.68 -0.47
C VAL A 273 -2.80 -14.67 -0.87
N MET A 274 -1.86 -15.08 -1.74
CA MET A 274 -0.88 -14.21 -2.40
C MET A 274 -1.15 -14.31 -3.91
N LEU A 275 -1.39 -13.17 -4.57
CA LEU A 275 -1.74 -13.07 -5.99
C LEU A 275 -0.60 -12.44 -6.80
#